data_AF-A0A6L4A8T5-F1
#
_entry.id   AF-A0A6L4A8T5-F1
#
_cell.length_a   1.000
_cell.length_b   1.000
_cell.length_c   1.000
_cell.angle_alpha   90.00
_cell.angle_beta   90.00
_cell.angle_gamma   90.00
#
_symmetry.space_group_name_H-M   'P 1'
#
loop_
_entity.id
_entity.type
_entity.pdbx_description
1 polymer ?
#
loop_
_entity_poly.entity_id
_entity_poly.type
_entity_poly.pdbx_seq_one_letter_code
_entity_poly.pdbx_strand_id
1 'polypeptide(L)'
;MGSLSFIFDAGTIVFPISYIFGDILTEVYGYKRSRRVIWMGFGASILMALCVWIVGLLPGEAYWTESTGQSAYDAILSGIPNLIVASLSAYFAGEFLNSFVLAKLKVATEGRYLWMRTIGSTLIGEGADSIIFVGIATLLGTPGFVAEIMLSLIATNYILKVGIEAAMTPFTYKVVNTLKRVENEDYFDRDTNFNPFKLGI
;
A
#
# COMPACT_ATOMS: atom_id res chain seq x y z
N MET A 1 -22.46 17.07 -17.78
CA MET A 1 -21.47 15.97 -17.66
C MET A 1 -20.28 16.54 -16.92
N GLY A 2 -20.19 16.26 -15.62
CA GLY A 2 -19.13 16.82 -14.77
C GLY A 2 -17.77 16.37 -15.30
N SER A 3 -16.84 17.32 -15.42
CA SER A 3 -15.44 16.99 -15.70
C SER A 3 -14.97 15.97 -14.66
N LEU A 4 -14.42 14.84 -15.12
CA LEU A 4 -13.60 13.97 -14.28
C LEU A 4 -12.42 14.82 -13.80
N SER A 5 -12.59 15.50 -12.67
CA SER A 5 -11.49 16.17 -12.01
C SER A 5 -10.59 15.06 -11.47
N PHE A 6 -9.35 15.02 -11.95
CA PHE A 6 -8.34 14.08 -11.48
C PHE A 6 -7.99 14.43 -10.03
N ILE A 7 -8.77 13.89 -9.11
CA ILE A 7 -8.55 14.00 -7.67
C ILE A 7 -7.78 12.76 -7.27
N PHE A 8 -6.58 12.94 -6.74
CA PHE A 8 -5.74 11.87 -6.19
C PHE A 8 -5.25 12.30 -4.82
N ASP A 9 -5.10 11.34 -3.91
CA ASP A 9 -4.54 11.60 -2.60
C ASP A 9 -3.01 11.71 -2.67
N ALA A 10 -2.41 12.41 -1.70
CA ALA A 10 -0.96 12.58 -1.64
C ALA A 10 -0.21 11.24 -1.44
N GLY A 11 -0.88 10.22 -0.88
CA GLY A 11 -0.32 8.88 -0.68
C GLY A 11 0.02 8.20 -2.00
N THR A 12 -0.76 8.45 -3.06
CA THR A 12 -0.54 7.93 -4.42
C THR A 12 0.84 8.26 -5.00
N ILE A 13 1.57 9.25 -4.48
CA ILE A 13 2.95 9.57 -4.91
C ILE A 13 3.97 8.61 -4.28
N VAL A 14 3.81 8.27 -3.01
CA VAL A 14 4.73 7.39 -2.28
C VAL A 14 4.46 5.92 -2.61
N PHE A 15 3.23 5.64 -3.00
CA PHE A 15 2.72 4.31 -3.25
C PHE A 15 3.56 3.45 -4.22
N PRO A 16 3.95 3.95 -5.42
CA PRO A 16 4.70 3.14 -6.37
C PRO A 16 6.04 2.68 -5.81
N ILE A 17 6.66 3.49 -4.95
CA ILE A 17 7.94 3.15 -4.33
C ILE A 17 7.76 1.91 -3.45
N SER A 18 6.77 1.94 -2.55
CA SER A 18 6.49 0.84 -1.63
C SER A 18 6.16 -0.46 -2.38
N TYR A 19 5.32 -0.40 -3.41
CA TYR A 19 4.91 -1.58 -4.16
C TYR A 19 6.03 -2.19 -4.99
N ILE A 20 6.84 -1.35 -5.65
CA ILE A 20 8.02 -1.84 -6.37
C ILE A 20 8.96 -2.58 -5.40
N PHE A 21 9.15 -2.06 -4.18
CA PHE A 21 9.94 -2.77 -3.17
C PHE A 21 9.29 -4.10 -2.75
N GLY A 22 7.98 -4.14 -2.52
CA GLY A 22 7.24 -5.37 -2.21
C GLY A 22 7.34 -6.42 -3.32
N ASP A 23 7.25 -5.98 -4.57
CA ASP A 23 7.37 -6.80 -5.76
C ASP A 23 8.79 -7.38 -5.89
N ILE A 24 9.81 -6.55 -5.74
CA ILE A 24 11.22 -7.00 -5.75
C ILE A 24 11.46 -8.01 -4.64
N LEU A 25 10.98 -7.74 -3.42
CA LEU A 25 11.17 -8.64 -2.29
C LEU A 25 10.51 -10.00 -2.52
N THR A 26 9.28 -9.99 -3.01
CA THR A 26 8.54 -11.23 -3.29
C THR A 26 9.15 -11.98 -4.48
N GLU A 27 9.58 -11.27 -5.52
CA GLU A 27 10.15 -11.87 -6.73
C GLU A 27 11.55 -12.43 -6.49
N VAL A 28 12.39 -11.82 -5.66
CA VAL A 28 13.76 -12.32 -5.39
C VAL A 28 13.74 -13.33 -4.24
N TYR A 29 13.12 -12.97 -3.13
CA TYR A 29 13.25 -13.68 -1.85
C TYR A 29 12.04 -14.55 -1.48
N GLY A 30 10.97 -14.49 -2.28
CA GLY A 30 9.77 -15.29 -2.10
C GLY A 30 8.77 -14.72 -1.08
N TYR A 31 7.55 -15.26 -1.13
CA TYR A 31 6.43 -14.83 -0.28
C TYR A 31 6.73 -14.97 1.22
N LYS A 32 7.46 -16.01 1.62
CA LYS A 32 7.78 -16.30 3.03
C LYS A 32 8.61 -15.20 3.70
N ARG A 33 9.56 -14.60 2.98
CA ARG A 33 10.36 -13.46 3.47
C ARG A 33 9.57 -12.16 3.31
N SER A 34 8.89 -11.98 2.18
CA SER A 34 8.04 -10.81 1.92
C SER A 34 6.96 -10.59 2.98
N ARG A 35 6.21 -11.63 3.38
CA ARG A 35 5.18 -11.52 4.44
C ARG A 35 5.72 -11.01 5.78
N ARG A 36 6.99 -11.29 6.13
CA ARG A 36 7.59 -10.78 7.36
C ARG A 36 7.82 -9.28 7.24
N VAL A 37 8.26 -8.82 6.08
CA VAL A 37 8.43 -7.39 5.79
C VAL A 37 7.08 -6.69 5.82
N ILE A 38 6.03 -7.28 5.22
CA ILE A 38 4.66 -6.74 5.27
C ILE A 38 4.19 -6.62 6.74
N TRP A 39 4.41 -7.63 7.58
CA TRP A 39 4.07 -7.55 9.01
C TRP A 39 4.88 -6.51 9.78
N MET A 40 6.17 -6.35 9.47
CA MET A 40 7.00 -5.30 10.08
C MET A 40 6.52 -3.91 9.65
N GLY A 41 6.19 -3.71 8.38
CA GLY A 41 5.61 -2.48 7.85
C GLY A 41 4.26 -2.17 8.51
N PHE A 42 3.38 -3.16 8.61
CA PHE A 42 2.10 -3.03 9.31
C PHE A 42 2.26 -2.64 10.78
N GLY A 43 3.20 -3.27 11.50
CA GLY A 43 3.53 -2.93 12.88
C GLY A 43 4.09 -1.51 13.02
N ALA A 44 4.97 -1.10 12.11
CA ALA A 44 5.50 0.27 12.08
C ALA A 44 4.40 1.31 11.81
N SER A 45 3.45 1.01 10.93
CA SER A 45 2.29 1.86 10.66
C SER A 45 1.38 2.00 11.87
N ILE A 46 1.14 0.91 12.61
CA ILE A 46 0.42 0.96 13.90
C ILE A 46 1.18 1.80 14.92
N LEU A 47 2.49 1.63 15.04
CA LEU A 47 3.30 2.42 15.97
C LEU A 47 3.22 3.92 15.64
N MET A 48 3.36 4.28 14.36
CA MET A 48 3.21 5.67 13.90
C MET A 48 1.81 6.21 14.25
N ALA A 49 0.75 5.45 13.97
CA ALA A 49 -0.61 5.81 14.31
C ALA A 49 -0.79 6.06 15.81
N LEU A 50 -0.23 5.20 16.67
CA LEU A 50 -0.26 5.36 18.12
C LEU A 50 0.50 6.61 18.57
N CYS A 51 1.67 6.89 17.99
CA CYS A 51 2.42 8.10 18.28
C CYS A 51 1.62 9.36 17.92
N VAL A 52 1.02 9.40 16.72
CA VAL A 52 0.18 10.54 16.29
C VAL A 52 -1.02 10.71 17.21
N TRP A 53 -1.66 9.60 17.61
CA TRP A 53 -2.78 9.64 18.54
C TRP A 53 -2.39 10.16 19.92
N ILE A 54 -1.27 9.69 20.48
CA ILE A 54 -0.75 10.16 21.79
C ILE A 54 -0.41 11.66 21.71
N VAL A 55 0.28 12.08 20.66
CA VAL A 55 0.65 13.50 20.49
C VAL A 55 -0.59 14.38 20.35
N GLY A 56 -1.63 13.90 19.66
CA GLY A 56 -2.90 14.61 19.56
C GLY A 56 -3.67 14.78 20.88
N LEU A 57 -3.37 13.99 21.91
CA LEU A 57 -3.94 14.15 23.25
C LEU A 57 -3.19 15.16 24.12
N LEU A 58 -1.96 15.53 23.74
CA LEU A 58 -1.14 16.45 24.53
C LEU A 58 -1.62 17.89 24.32
N PRO A 59 -1.74 18.69 25.39
CA PRO A 59 -2.08 20.10 25.26
C PRO A 59 -0.96 20.85 24.54
N GLY A 60 -1.35 21.70 23.57
CA GLY A 60 -0.44 22.63 22.92
C GLY A 60 0.12 23.67 23.90
N GLU A 61 1.34 24.13 23.63
CA GLU A 61 1.94 25.25 24.37
C GLU A 61 1.25 26.58 23.97
N ALA A 62 1.09 27.48 24.94
CA ALA A 62 0.24 28.67 24.80
C ALA A 62 0.66 29.60 23.65
N TYR A 63 1.95 29.85 23.47
CA TYR A 63 2.46 30.68 22.37
C TYR A 63 2.25 30.01 21.01
N TRP A 64 2.37 28.68 20.92
CA TRP A 64 2.07 27.93 19.71
C TRP A 64 0.58 27.96 19.36
N THR A 65 -0.30 27.77 20.34
CA THR A 65 -1.75 27.84 20.15
C THR A 65 -2.19 29.22 19.67
N GLU A 66 -1.58 30.29 20.16
CA GLU A 66 -1.87 31.67 19.75
C GLU A 66 -1.33 32.00 18.34
N SER A 67 -0.14 31.50 17.99
CA SER A 67 0.51 31.81 16.70
C SER A 67 0.09 30.92 15.52
N THR A 68 -0.12 29.63 15.75
CA THR A 68 -0.38 28.62 14.70
C THR A 68 -1.84 28.13 14.74
N GLY A 69 -2.50 28.22 15.90
CA GLY A 69 -3.92 27.93 16.06
C GLY A 69 -4.22 26.44 16.33
N GLN A 70 -4.85 26.17 17.48
CA GLN A 70 -5.39 24.83 17.82
C GLN A 70 -6.43 24.36 16.78
N SER A 71 -7.17 25.29 16.17
CA SER A 71 -8.22 24.98 15.19
C SER A 71 -7.69 24.31 13.92
N ALA A 72 -6.51 24.70 13.42
CA ALA A 72 -5.89 24.07 12.26
C ALA A 72 -5.40 22.64 12.59
N TYR A 73 -4.90 22.45 13.81
CA TYR A 73 -4.46 21.16 14.31
C TYR A 73 -5.62 20.17 14.46
N ASP A 74 -6.71 20.60 15.08
CA ASP A 74 -7.92 19.79 15.27
C ASP A 74 -8.60 19.47 13.92
N ALA A 75 -8.58 20.42 12.97
CA ALA A 75 -9.09 20.19 11.62
C ALA A 75 -8.33 19.09 10.87
N ILE A 76 -7.01 18.99 11.08
CA ILE A 76 -6.19 17.94 10.48
C ILE A 76 -6.39 16.61 11.23
N LEU A 77 -6.32 16.63 12.56
CA LEU A 77 -6.35 15.40 13.37
C LEU A 77 -7.71 14.74 13.46
N SER A 78 -8.81 15.49 13.33
CA SER A 78 -10.16 14.91 13.41
C SER A 78 -10.44 13.84 12.34
N GLY A 79 -9.81 13.94 11.15
CA GLY A 79 -9.93 12.93 10.09
C GLY A 79 -8.90 11.80 10.15
N ILE A 80 -7.79 11.99 10.86
CA ILE A 80 -6.65 11.06 10.87
C ILE A 80 -6.99 9.67 11.42
N PRO A 81 -7.75 9.49 12.53
CA PRO A 81 -8.09 8.17 13.04
C PRO A 81 -8.81 7.29 12.02
N ASN A 82 -9.77 7.85 11.30
CA ASN A 82 -10.53 7.13 10.28
C ASN A 82 -9.63 6.72 9.10
N LEU A 83 -8.77 7.65 8.67
CA LEU A 83 -7.77 7.39 7.62
C LEU A 83 -6.78 6.31 8.03
N ILE A 84 -6.32 6.29 9.28
CA ILE A 84 -5.44 5.25 9.80
C ILE A 84 -6.13 3.88 9.71
N VAL A 85 -7.37 3.77 10.17
CA VAL A 85 -8.12 2.50 10.11
C VAL A 85 -8.32 2.04 8.67
N ALA A 86 -8.66 2.95 7.76
CA ALA A 86 -8.77 2.68 6.34
C ALA A 86 -7.43 2.21 5.75
N SER A 87 -6.33 2.94 5.99
CA SER A 87 -4.99 2.63 5.47
C SER A 87 -4.45 1.30 6.00
N LEU A 88 -4.59 1.02 7.30
CA LEU A 88 -4.12 -0.25 7.86
C LEU A 88 -4.88 -1.44 7.27
N SER A 89 -6.19 -1.31 7.12
CA SER A 89 -7.03 -2.37 6.53
C SER A 89 -6.71 -2.59 5.05
N ALA A 90 -6.54 -1.50 4.30
CA ALA A 90 -6.21 -1.52 2.88
C ALA A 90 -4.81 -2.09 2.65
N TYR A 91 -3.80 -1.59 3.38
CA TYR A 91 -2.43 -2.10 3.33
C TYR A 91 -2.37 -3.59 3.63
N PHE A 92 -3.08 -4.05 4.68
CA PHE A 92 -3.11 -5.46 5.03
C PHE A 92 -3.69 -6.30 3.88
N ALA A 93 -4.84 -5.94 3.33
CA ALA A 93 -5.42 -6.72 2.24
C ALA A 93 -4.61 -6.62 0.93
N GLY A 94 -4.23 -5.41 0.54
CA GLY A 94 -3.54 -5.09 -0.71
C GLY A 94 -2.17 -5.74 -0.81
N GLU A 95 -1.30 -5.55 0.18
CA GLU A 95 0.06 -6.08 0.16
C GLU A 95 0.08 -7.61 0.19
N PHE A 96 -0.78 -8.23 1.02
CA PHE A 96 -0.86 -9.69 1.08
C PHE A 96 -1.39 -10.29 -0.21
N LEU A 97 -2.40 -9.67 -0.83
CA LEU A 97 -2.92 -10.11 -2.14
C LEU A 97 -1.89 -9.90 -3.25
N ASN A 98 -1.22 -8.75 -3.28
CA ASN A 98 -0.17 -8.44 -4.24
C ASN A 98 0.93 -9.52 -4.17
N SER A 99 1.53 -9.70 -2.99
CA SER A 99 2.61 -10.68 -2.79
C SER A 99 2.15 -12.12 -3.08
N PHE A 100 0.90 -12.47 -2.73
CA PHE A 100 0.33 -13.80 -3.02
C PHE A 100 0.22 -14.05 -4.53
N VAL A 101 -0.39 -13.10 -5.26
CA VAL A 101 -0.59 -13.23 -6.70
C VAL A 101 0.74 -13.27 -7.43
N LEU A 102 1.70 -12.43 -7.05
CA LEU A 102 3.04 -12.41 -7.64
C LEU A 102 3.73 -13.77 -7.50
N ALA A 103 3.78 -14.30 -6.28
CA ALA A 103 4.40 -15.60 -6.00
C ALA A 103 3.71 -16.75 -6.75
N LYS A 104 2.37 -16.75 -6.82
CA LYS A 104 1.61 -17.75 -7.57
C LYS A 104 1.86 -17.67 -9.07
N LEU A 105 1.87 -16.46 -9.64
CA LEU A 105 2.15 -16.27 -11.06
C LEU A 105 3.59 -16.67 -11.39
N LYS A 106 4.56 -16.46 -10.49
CA LYS A 106 5.95 -16.90 -10.69
C LYS A 106 6.08 -18.41 -10.82
N VAL A 107 5.41 -19.15 -9.95
CA VAL A 107 5.35 -20.62 -10.03
C VAL A 107 4.63 -21.06 -11.30
N ALA A 108 3.46 -20.47 -11.60
CA ALA A 108 2.67 -20.84 -12.77
C ALA A 108 3.36 -20.55 -14.11
N THR A 109 4.16 -19.49 -14.17
CA THR A 109 4.90 -19.08 -15.38
C THR A 109 6.31 -19.66 -15.45
N GLU A 110 6.70 -20.49 -14.47
CA GLU A 110 8.04 -21.08 -14.39
C GLU A 110 9.15 -20.01 -14.52
N GLY A 111 8.92 -18.85 -13.87
CA GLY A 111 9.84 -17.71 -13.87
C GLY A 111 9.77 -16.82 -15.11
N ARG A 112 9.00 -17.18 -16.14
CA ARG A 112 8.88 -16.43 -17.40
C ARG A 112 7.93 -15.24 -17.27
N TYR A 113 8.21 -14.15 -18.00
CA TYR A 113 7.35 -12.95 -18.08
C TYR A 113 7.13 -12.19 -16.76
N LEU A 114 8.20 -11.63 -16.20
CA LEU A 114 8.13 -10.81 -14.98
C LEU A 114 7.08 -9.67 -15.06
N TRP A 115 6.86 -9.06 -16.24
CA TRP A 115 5.89 -7.98 -16.46
C TRP A 115 4.45 -8.42 -16.19
N MET A 116 4.09 -9.65 -16.57
CA MET A 116 2.75 -10.18 -16.28
C MET A 116 2.56 -10.36 -14.78
N ARG A 117 3.64 -10.62 -14.04
CA ARG A 117 3.59 -10.81 -12.59
C ARG A 117 3.46 -9.48 -11.88
N THR A 118 4.34 -8.51 -12.16
CA THR A 118 4.32 -7.19 -11.50
C THR A 118 3.02 -6.45 -11.78
N ILE A 119 2.61 -6.38 -13.05
CA ILE A 119 1.34 -5.72 -13.41
C ILE A 119 0.16 -6.55 -12.92
N GLY A 120 0.17 -7.87 -13.08
CA GLY A 120 -0.92 -8.73 -12.67
C GLY A 120 -1.17 -8.73 -11.16
N SER A 121 -0.11 -8.75 -10.35
CA SER A 121 -0.21 -8.66 -8.90
C SER A 121 -0.67 -7.28 -8.46
N THR A 122 -0.14 -6.22 -9.08
CA THR A 122 -0.53 -4.84 -8.81
C THR A 122 -2.00 -4.59 -9.13
N LEU A 123 -2.54 -5.12 -10.24
CA LEU A 123 -3.96 -5.00 -10.56
C LEU A 123 -4.86 -5.58 -9.44
N ILE A 124 -4.46 -6.71 -8.85
CA ILE A 124 -5.25 -7.34 -7.78
C ILE A 124 -5.01 -6.65 -6.43
N GLY A 125 -3.75 -6.37 -6.10
CA GLY A 125 -3.35 -5.68 -4.88
C GLY A 125 -3.94 -4.28 -4.79
N GLU A 126 -3.78 -3.46 -5.84
CA GLU A 126 -4.32 -2.10 -5.90
C GLU A 126 -5.83 -2.05 -5.96
N GLY A 127 -6.43 -3.04 -6.62
CA GLY A 127 -7.88 -3.14 -6.68
C GLY A 127 -8.42 -3.31 -5.26
N ALA A 128 -7.85 -4.26 -4.52
CA ALA A 128 -8.25 -4.51 -3.14
C ALA A 128 -7.92 -3.32 -2.22
N ASP A 129 -6.70 -2.77 -2.28
CA ASP A 129 -6.26 -1.62 -1.49
C ASP A 129 -7.20 -0.43 -1.71
N SER A 130 -7.42 -0.03 -2.97
CA SER A 130 -8.23 1.14 -3.30
C SER A 130 -9.69 0.95 -2.89
N ILE A 131 -10.27 -0.22 -3.12
CA ILE A 131 -11.66 -0.52 -2.73
C ILE A 131 -11.81 -0.49 -1.20
N ILE A 132 -10.89 -1.11 -0.47
CA ILE A 132 -10.95 -1.19 0.99
C ILE A 132 -10.67 0.17 1.62
N PHE A 133 -9.66 0.89 1.13
CA PHE A 133 -9.30 2.22 1.63
C PHE A 133 -10.45 3.21 1.46
N VAL A 134 -10.91 3.42 0.22
CA VAL A 134 -11.97 4.40 -0.05
C VAL A 134 -13.29 3.92 0.57
N GLY A 135 -13.57 2.61 0.54
CA GLY A 135 -14.75 2.02 1.17
C GLY A 135 -14.81 2.28 2.68
N ILE A 136 -13.75 1.94 3.42
CA ILE A 136 -13.69 2.17 4.88
C ILE A 136 -13.66 3.67 5.19
N ALA A 137 -12.88 4.47 4.47
CA ALA A 137 -12.81 5.91 4.68
C ALA A 137 -14.19 6.57 4.51
N THR A 138 -14.97 6.14 3.51
CA THR A 138 -16.34 6.60 3.27
C THR A 138 -17.30 6.11 4.36
N LEU A 139 -17.21 4.83 4.76
CA LEU A 139 -18.06 4.25 5.80
C LEU A 139 -17.86 4.91 7.17
N LEU A 140 -16.63 5.31 7.49
CA LEU A 140 -16.30 6.01 8.73
C LEU A 140 -16.61 7.52 8.68
N GLY A 141 -17.13 8.02 7.55
CA GLY A 141 -17.50 9.44 7.40
C GLY A 141 -16.29 10.38 7.39
N THR A 142 -15.16 9.92 6.83
CA THR A 142 -13.94 10.75 6.74
C THR A 142 -14.21 12.00 5.89
N PRO A 143 -13.83 13.20 6.37
CA PRO A 143 -13.99 14.43 5.60
C PRO A 143 -13.37 14.31 4.19
N GLY A 144 -14.15 14.60 3.16
CA GLY A 144 -13.73 14.49 1.75
C GLY A 144 -13.99 13.13 1.08
N PHE A 145 -14.43 12.11 1.81
CA PHE A 145 -14.81 10.80 1.26
C PHE A 145 -16.33 10.63 1.26
N VAL A 146 -16.95 10.94 0.12
CA VAL A 146 -18.41 10.86 -0.05
C VAL A 146 -18.75 9.71 -1.01
N ALA A 147 -19.83 8.98 -0.73
CA ALA A 147 -20.29 7.85 -1.53
C ALA A 147 -20.47 8.19 -3.03
N GLU A 148 -20.88 9.42 -3.33
CA GLU A 148 -21.09 9.92 -4.69
C GLU A 148 -19.81 9.97 -5.53
N ILE A 149 -18.66 10.26 -4.91
CA ILE A 149 -17.35 10.34 -5.59
C ILE A 149 -16.50 9.10 -5.39
N MET A 150 -16.94 8.14 -4.57
CA MET A 150 -16.21 6.93 -4.20
C MET A 150 -15.71 6.15 -5.42
N LEU A 151 -16.59 5.90 -6.39
CA LEU A 151 -16.23 5.15 -7.59
C LEU A 151 -15.18 5.90 -8.44
N SER A 152 -15.32 7.21 -8.56
CA SER A 152 -14.36 8.05 -9.28
C SER A 152 -13.00 8.08 -8.57
N LEU A 153 -12.98 8.15 -7.24
CA LEU A 153 -11.75 8.10 -6.43
C LEU A 153 -11.04 6.75 -6.57
N ILE A 154 -11.78 5.64 -6.46
CA ILE A 154 -11.23 4.29 -6.64
C ILE A 154 -10.66 4.14 -8.05
N ALA A 155 -11.44 4.47 -9.08
CA ALA A 155 -11.00 4.31 -10.47
C ALA A 155 -9.79 5.19 -10.80
N THR A 156 -9.78 6.44 -10.35
CA THR A 156 -8.68 7.38 -10.64
C THR A 156 -7.40 6.95 -9.95
N ASN A 157 -7.44 6.65 -8.66
CA ASN A 157 -6.26 6.16 -7.93
C ASN A 157 -5.77 4.84 -8.50
N TYR A 158 -6.68 3.90 -8.76
CA TYR A 158 -6.33 2.61 -9.34
C TYR A 158 -5.63 2.75 -10.70
N ILE A 159 -6.17 3.54 -11.62
CA ILE A 159 -5.57 3.77 -12.94
C ILE A 159 -4.21 4.44 -12.81
N LEU A 160 -4.08 5.45 -11.94
CA LEU A 160 -2.81 6.14 -11.72
C LEU A 160 -1.75 5.20 -11.15
N LYS A 161 -2.07 4.46 -10.09
CA LYS A 161 -1.12 3.54 -9.44
C LYS A 161 -0.69 2.41 -10.38
N VAL A 162 -1.63 1.76 -11.07
CA VAL A 162 -1.34 0.73 -12.07
C VAL A 162 -0.55 1.30 -13.25
N GLY A 163 -0.90 2.50 -13.71
CA GLY A 163 -0.19 3.18 -14.80
C GLY A 163 1.26 3.50 -14.44
N ILE A 164 1.51 3.96 -13.22
CA ILE A 164 2.87 4.21 -12.73
C ILE A 164 3.64 2.89 -12.60
N GLU A 165 3.03 1.82 -12.06
CA GLU A 165 3.69 0.51 -11.99
C GLU A 165 4.08 -0.03 -13.37
N ALA A 166 3.16 0.07 -14.34
CA ALA A 166 3.45 -0.34 -15.72
C ALA A 166 4.60 0.47 -16.32
N ALA A 167 4.66 1.78 -16.05
CA ALA A 167 5.76 2.63 -16.48
C ALA A 167 7.09 2.31 -15.76
N MET A 168 7.03 1.90 -14.50
CA MET A 168 8.18 1.56 -13.67
C MET A 168 8.67 0.11 -13.85
N THR A 169 7.85 -0.77 -14.43
CA THR A 169 8.18 -2.17 -14.68
C THR A 169 9.57 -2.38 -15.32
N PRO A 170 10.01 -1.61 -16.35
CA PRO A 170 11.36 -1.77 -16.91
C PRO A 170 12.49 -1.51 -15.91
N PHE A 171 12.28 -0.63 -14.93
CA PHE A 171 13.22 -0.40 -13.84
C PHE A 171 13.18 -1.54 -12.84
N THR A 172 11.99 -1.99 -12.44
CA THR A 172 11.80 -3.18 -11.58
C THR A 172 12.55 -4.39 -12.14
N TYR A 173 12.47 -4.62 -13.46
CA TYR A 173 13.22 -5.66 -14.16
C TYR A 173 14.73 -5.56 -13.95
N LYS A 174 15.30 -4.35 -14.06
CA LYS A 174 16.75 -4.14 -13.86
C LYS A 174 17.15 -4.49 -12.44
N VAL A 175 16.42 -3.99 -11.45
CA VAL A 175 16.73 -4.20 -10.03
C VAL A 175 16.59 -5.67 -9.66
N VAL A 176 15.49 -6.33 -10.05
CA VAL A 176 15.27 -7.76 -9.80
C VAL A 176 16.39 -8.60 -10.41
N ASN A 177 16.71 -8.41 -11.68
CA ASN A 177 17.73 -9.22 -12.36
C ASN A 177 19.13 -8.99 -11.76
N THR A 178 19.45 -7.76 -11.36
CA THR A 178 20.70 -7.46 -10.66
C THR A 178 20.76 -8.14 -9.30
N LEU A 179 19.71 -8.04 -8.48
CA LEU A 179 19.66 -8.66 -7.16
C LEU A 179 19.74 -10.19 -7.23
N LYS A 180 18.97 -10.83 -8.13
CA LYS A 180 19.05 -12.28 -8.33
C LYS A 180 20.47 -12.74 -8.68
N ARG A 181 21.21 -11.94 -9.47
CA ARG A 181 22.59 -12.25 -9.87
C ARG A 181 23.60 -12.01 -8.75
N VAL A 182 23.45 -10.92 -7.99
CA VAL A 182 24.40 -10.52 -6.93
C VAL A 182 24.23 -11.40 -5.70
N GLU A 183 22.99 -11.66 -5.30
CA GLU A 183 22.65 -12.44 -4.11
C GLU A 183 22.58 -13.95 -4.40
N ASN A 184 22.61 -14.34 -5.67
CA ASN A 184 22.46 -15.74 -6.13
C ASN A 184 21.20 -16.43 -5.56
N GLU A 185 20.11 -15.66 -5.44
CA GLU A 185 18.83 -16.05 -4.87
C GLU A 185 17.73 -15.86 -5.93
N ASP A 186 16.94 -16.91 -6.18
CA ASP A 186 15.74 -16.86 -7.02
C ASP A 186 14.69 -17.85 -6.50
N TYR A 187 13.91 -17.42 -5.51
CA TYR A 187 13.04 -18.34 -4.77
C TYR A 187 11.73 -18.63 -5.51
N PHE A 188 11.36 -19.91 -5.65
CA PHE A 188 10.08 -20.33 -6.21
C PHE A 188 9.18 -20.92 -5.11
N ASP A 189 8.08 -20.25 -4.81
CA ASP A 189 7.12 -20.61 -3.75
C ASP A 189 6.24 -21.85 -4.08
N ARG A 190 6.86 -22.99 -4.45
CA ARG A 190 6.16 -24.25 -4.77
C ARG A 190 5.52 -24.89 -3.53
N ASP A 191 6.27 -24.94 -2.44
CA ASP A 191 5.85 -25.57 -1.18
C ASP A 191 5.49 -24.55 -0.09
N THR A 192 5.35 -23.27 -0.47
CA THR A 192 5.08 -22.20 0.48
C THR A 192 3.64 -22.24 1.00
N ASN A 193 3.51 -22.17 2.32
CA ASN A 193 2.21 -21.94 2.94
C ASN A 193 1.86 -20.45 2.86
N PHE A 194 0.86 -20.13 2.03
CA PHE A 194 0.37 -18.78 1.79
C PHE A 194 -0.54 -18.21 2.89
N ASN A 195 -0.67 -18.88 4.03
CA ASN A 195 -1.37 -18.30 5.18
C ASN A 195 -0.58 -17.06 5.70
N PRO A 196 -1.20 -15.86 5.72
CA PRO A 196 -0.56 -14.62 6.17
C PRO A 196 -0.01 -14.67 7.60
N PHE A 197 -0.57 -15.52 8.46
CA PHE A 197 -0.26 -15.57 9.89
C PHE A 197 0.81 -16.61 10.25
N LYS A 198 1.21 -17.47 9.31
CA LYS A 198 2.25 -18.48 9.59
C LYS A 198 3.64 -17.87 9.50
N LEU A 199 4.17 -17.30 10.59
CA LEU A 199 5.49 -16.64 10.58
C LEU A 199 6.71 -17.58 10.69
N GLY A 200 6.48 -18.89 10.79
CA GLY A 200 7.51 -19.91 11.02
C GLY A 200 8.70 -19.88 10.06
N ILE A 201 9.87 -20.30 10.57
CA ILE A 201 11.18 -20.41 9.87
C ILE A 201 11.18 -21.53 8.84
#